data_AF-A0A2E6PUA8-F1
#
_entry.id   AF-A0A2E6PUA8-F1
#
_cell.length_a   1.000
_cell.length_b   1.000
_cell.length_c   1.000
_cell.angle_alpha   90.00
_cell.angle_beta   90.00
_cell.angle_gamma   90.00
#
_symmetry.space_group_name_H-M   'P 1'
#
loop_
_entity.id
_entity.type
_entity.pdbx_description
1 polymer ?
#
loop_
_entity_poly.entity_id
_entity_poly.type
_entity_poly.pdbx_seq_one_letter_code
_entity_poly.pdbx_strand_id
1 'polypeptide(L)'
;MVSTTNNKGHDPEFWAAEITKKICEVSAQAEPHVRMQAEAFRNHIYTVILLGIKNAIASDRVTLTGLLTKQGQEDMAKIIKELP
;
A
#
# COMPACT_ATOMS: atom_id res chain seq x y z
N MET A 1 -5.93 -6.88 -14.13
CA MET A 1 -6.84 -7.41 -13.10
C MET A 1 -7.82 -6.29 -12.79
N VAL A 2 -9.11 -6.44 -13.12
CA VAL A 2 -10.16 -5.52 -12.68
C VAL A 2 -10.84 -6.21 -11.51
N SER A 3 -10.59 -5.71 -10.31
CA SER A 3 -11.33 -6.14 -9.13
C SER A 3 -12.21 -4.96 -8.75
N THR A 4 -13.53 -5.12 -8.92
CA THR A 4 -14.50 -4.04 -8.69
C THR A 4 -14.77 -3.91 -7.20
N THR A 5 -14.37 -2.79 -6.63
CA THR A 5 -14.70 -2.40 -5.26
C THR A 5 -15.92 -1.49 -5.26
N ASN A 6 -16.87 -1.75 -4.36
CA ASN A 6 -18.04 -0.88 -4.17
C ASN A 6 -17.57 0.45 -3.57
N ASN A 7 -17.56 1.50 -4.40
CA ASN A 7 -17.31 2.89 -4.03
C ASN A 7 -15.97 3.17 -3.29
N LYS A 8 -14.93 2.35 -3.52
CA LYS A 8 -13.58 2.59 -3.00
C LYS A 8 -12.50 2.12 -3.98
N GLY A 9 -11.25 2.55 -3.77
CA GLY A 9 -10.08 1.95 -4.41
C GLY A 9 -9.64 0.65 -3.74
N HIS A 10 -8.60 0.02 -4.29
CA HIS A 10 -7.96 -1.13 -3.64
C HIS A 10 -7.17 -0.72 -2.39
N ASP A 11 -7.18 -1.59 -1.39
CA ASP A 11 -6.48 -1.38 -0.13
C ASP A 11 -4.94 -1.44 -0.32
N PRO A 12 -4.15 -0.81 0.55
CA PRO A 12 -2.68 -0.90 0.51
C PRO A 12 -2.15 -2.34 0.46
N GLU A 13 -2.79 -3.26 1.19
CA GLU A 13 -2.45 -4.68 1.23
C GLU A 13 -2.65 -5.36 -0.13
N PHE A 14 -3.69 -5.00 -0.88
CA PHE A 14 -3.91 -5.51 -2.23
C PHE A 14 -2.77 -5.10 -3.15
N TRP A 15 -2.42 -3.80 -3.15
CA TRP A 15 -1.33 -3.29 -3.98
C TRP A 15 0.03 -3.85 -3.56
N ALA A 16 0.29 -3.97 -2.25
CA ALA A 16 1.50 -4.58 -1.76
C ALA A 16 1.66 -6.02 -2.24
N ALA A 17 0.58 -6.82 -2.20
CA ALA A 17 0.58 -8.20 -2.69
C ALA A 17 0.82 -8.28 -4.21
N GLU A 18 0.11 -7.47 -4.99
CA GLU A 18 0.23 -7.44 -6.46
C GLU A 18 1.64 -7.01 -6.90
N ILE A 19 2.22 -6.00 -6.25
CA ILE A 19 3.58 -5.54 -6.56
C ILE A 19 4.60 -6.60 -6.13
N THR A 20 4.43 -7.19 -4.94
CA THR A 20 5.31 -8.25 -4.44
C THR A 20 5.36 -9.43 -5.38
N LYS A 21 4.20 -9.87 -5.89
CA LYS A 21 4.11 -10.98 -6.85
C LYS A 21 4.87 -10.68 -8.14
N LYS A 22 4.83 -9.43 -8.62
CA LYS A 22 5.58 -9.00 -9.82
C LYS A 22 7.08 -8.93 -9.60
N ILE A 23 7.53 -8.58 -8.39
CA ILE A 23 8.96 -8.45 -8.07
C ILE A 23 9.60 -9.81 -7.84
N CYS A 24 8.95 -10.67 -7.06
CA CYS A 24 9.48 -11.97 -6.69
C CYS A 24 8.47 -13.05 -7.01
N GLU A 25 8.74 -13.78 -8.10
CA GLU A 25 8.06 -15.00 -8.49
C GLU A 25 9.05 -16.16 -8.47
N VAL A 26 8.65 -17.29 -7.88
CA VAL A 26 9.47 -18.50 -7.82
C VAL A 26 8.74 -19.64 -8.51
N SER A 27 9.46 -20.36 -9.36
CA SER A 27 8.94 -21.52 -10.06
C SER A 27 8.55 -22.61 -9.07
N ALA A 28 7.43 -23.29 -9.32
CA ALA A 28 7.00 -24.44 -8.53
C ALA A 28 7.97 -25.63 -8.63
N GLN A 29 8.80 -25.68 -9.68
CA GLN A 29 9.81 -26.71 -9.92
C GLN A 29 11.20 -26.35 -9.36
N ALA A 30 11.33 -25.21 -8.68
CA ALA A 30 12.60 -24.82 -8.07
C ALA A 30 12.99 -25.75 -6.91
N GLU A 31 14.31 -25.91 -6.71
CA GLU A 31 14.86 -26.66 -5.58
C GLU A 31 14.30 -26.16 -4.24
N PRO A 32 14.02 -27.06 -3.26
CA PRO A 32 13.34 -26.68 -2.03
C PRO A 32 13.99 -25.51 -1.27
N HIS A 33 15.33 -25.46 -1.24
CA HIS A 33 16.07 -24.40 -0.56
C HIS A 33 15.91 -23.03 -1.26
N VAL A 34 15.88 -23.01 -2.60
CA VAL A 34 15.66 -21.78 -3.38
C VAL A 34 14.26 -21.23 -3.13
N ARG A 35 13.26 -22.12 -3.08
CA ARG A 35 11.87 -21.73 -2.77
C ARG A 35 11.74 -21.14 -1.37
N MET A 36 12.33 -21.76 -0.35
CA MET A 36 12.30 -21.20 1.01
C MET A 36 12.95 -19.82 1.09
N GLN A 37 14.09 -19.62 0.42
CA GLN A 37 14.75 -18.32 0.36
C GLN A 37 13.89 -17.27 -0.37
N ALA A 38 13.29 -17.65 -1.50
CA ALA A 38 12.41 -16.77 -2.26
C ALA A 38 11.16 -16.38 -1.48
N GLU A 39 10.54 -17.31 -0.73
CA GLU A 39 9.41 -17.04 0.15
C GLU A 39 9.77 -16.09 1.29
N ALA A 40 10.91 -16.31 1.95
CA ALA A 40 11.41 -15.41 2.99
C ALA A 40 11.65 -13.99 2.44
N PHE A 41 12.27 -13.89 1.27
CA PHE A 41 12.52 -12.61 0.61
C PHE A 41 11.23 -11.92 0.16
N ARG A 42 10.26 -12.70 -0.35
CA ARG A 42 8.93 -12.21 -0.75
C ARG A 42 8.19 -11.55 0.42
N ASN A 43 8.25 -12.14 1.61
CA ASN A 43 7.66 -11.54 2.82
C ASN A 43 8.32 -10.21 3.20
N HIS A 44 9.64 -10.12 3.06
CA HIS A 44 10.35 -8.87 3.30
C HIS A 44 9.95 -7.79 2.29
N ILE A 45 9.90 -8.12 0.99
CA ILE A 45 9.45 -7.22 -0.07
C ILE A 45 8.03 -6.71 0.22
N TYR A 46 7.10 -7.61 0.54
CA TYR A 46 5.72 -7.24 0.89
C TYR A 46 5.67 -6.24 2.04
N THR A 47 6.43 -6.49 3.10
CA THR A 47 6.45 -5.64 4.30
C THR A 47 6.95 -4.24 3.96
N VAL A 48 8.04 -4.13 3.19
CA VAL A 48 8.62 -2.83 2.79
C VAL A 48 7.64 -2.06 1.90
N ILE A 49 7.02 -2.72 0.92
CA ILE A 49 6.05 -2.07 0.02
C ILE A 49 4.82 -1.60 0.79
N LEU A 50 4.26 -2.46 1.66
CA LEU A 50 3.08 -2.11 2.45
C LEU A 50 3.34 -0.89 3.33
N LEU A 51 4.49 -0.86 4.01
CA LEU A 51 4.91 0.29 4.81
C LEU A 51 5.07 1.54 3.94
N GLY A 52 5.71 1.41 2.78
CA GLY A 52 5.89 2.51 1.83
C GLY A 52 4.56 3.11 1.35
N ILE A 53 3.60 2.27 0.97
CA ILE A 53 2.26 2.71 0.53
C ILE A 53 1.52 3.42 1.67
N LYS A 54 1.54 2.84 2.89
CA LYS A 54 0.90 3.45 4.07
C LYS A 54 1.52 4.81 4.40
N ASN A 55 2.84 4.92 4.34
CA ASN A 55 3.54 6.19 4.55
C ASN A 55 3.20 7.23 3.48
N ALA A 56 3.15 6.83 2.20
CA ALA A 56 2.78 7.73 1.11
C ALA A 56 1.36 8.29 1.27
N ILE A 57 0.38 7.45 1.63
CA ILE A 57 -1.00 7.87 1.91
C ILE A 57 -1.05 8.83 3.11
N ALA A 58 -0.32 8.52 4.18
CA ALA A 58 -0.26 9.38 5.36
C ALA A 58 0.35 10.75 5.02
N SER A 59 1.45 10.78 4.26
CA SER A 59 2.08 12.01 3.78
C SER A 59 1.13 12.85 2.92
N ASP A 60 0.42 12.23 1.99
CA ASP A 60 -0.57 12.91 1.15
C ASP A 60 -1.72 13.51 1.97
N ARG A 61 -2.28 12.76 2.92
CA ARG A 61 -3.32 13.26 3.85
C ARG A 61 -2.84 14.47 4.66
N VAL A 62 -1.59 14.45 5.13
CA VAL A 62 -0.98 15.59 5.84
C VAL A 62 -0.87 16.81 4.93
N THR A 63 -0.40 16.63 3.69
CA THR A 63 -0.32 17.71 2.71
C THR A 63 -1.69 18.29 2.40
N LEU A 64 -2.71 17.46 2.16
CA LEU A 64 -4.08 17.90 1.89
C LEU A 64 -4.68 18.67 3.07
N THR A 65 -4.51 18.16 4.28
CA THR A 65 -4.96 18.82 5.51
C THR A 65 -4.33 20.22 5.62
N GLY A 66 -3.02 20.34 5.40
CA GLY A 66 -2.32 21.62 5.45
C GLY A 66 -2.77 22.61 4.37
N LEU A 67 -3.06 22.13 3.16
CA LEU A 67 -3.59 22.97 2.07
C LEU A 67 -5.00 23.49 2.39
N LEU A 68 -5.87 22.63 2.95
CA LEU A 68 -7.24 23.01 3.33
C LEU A 68 -7.24 24.05 4.47
N THR A 69 -6.47 23.81 5.53
CA THR A 69 -6.28 24.77 6.62
C THR A 69 -5.77 26.11 6.08
N LYS A 70 -4.77 26.11 5.18
CA LYS A 70 -4.24 27.35 4.57
C LYS A 70 -5.30 28.14 3.78
N GLN A 71 -6.32 27.47 3.25
CA GLN A 71 -7.43 28.10 2.53
C GLN A 71 -8.60 28.49 3.46
N GLY A 72 -8.47 28.31 4.77
CA GLY A 72 -9.51 28.58 5.76
C GLY A 72 -10.59 27.51 5.87
N GLN A 73 -10.39 26.33 5.27
CA GLN A 73 -11.35 25.22 5.23
C GLN A 73 -11.10 24.23 6.39
N GLU A 74 -11.14 24.72 7.63
CA GLU A 74 -10.76 23.94 8.82
C GLU A 74 -11.65 22.71 9.05
N ASP A 75 -12.97 22.83 8.81
CA ASP A 75 -13.90 21.71 8.98
C ASP A 75 -13.60 20.58 7.99
N MET A 76 -13.27 20.92 6.74
CA MET A 76 -12.89 19.92 5.74
C MET A 76 -11.54 19.28 6.06
N ALA A 77 -10.57 20.07 6.55
CA ALA A 77 -9.27 19.57 6.98
C ALA A 77 -9.42 18.53 8.11
N LYS A 78 -10.33 18.79 9.06
CA LYS A 78 -10.64 17.87 10.15
C LYS A 78 -11.28 16.56 9.65
N ILE A 79 -12.26 16.65 8.74
CA ILE A 79 -12.89 15.46 8.15
C ILE A 79 -11.84 14.57 7.48
N ILE A 80 -11.01 15.13 6.61
CA ILE A 80 -9.98 14.36 5.87
C ILE A 80 -8.98 13.68 6.81
N LYS A 81 -8.61 14.35 7.91
CA LYS A 81 -7.70 13.80 8.92
C LYS A 81 -8.31 12.63 9.71
N GLU A 82 -9.61 12.67 9.95
CA GLU A 82 -10.33 11.68 10.76
C GLU A 82 -10.86 10.48 9.96
N LEU A 83 -10.91 10.57 8.63
CA LEU A 83 -11.33 9.47 7.78
C LEU A 83 -10.35 8.28 7.87
N PRO A 84 -10.84 7.03 8.00
CA PRO A 84 -10.01 5.84 8.05
C PRO A 84 -9.21 5.63 6.76
#